data_AF-A0A2T2UQ12-F1
#
_entry.id   AF-A0A2T2UQ12-F1
#
_cell.length_a   1.000
_cell.length_b   1.000
_cell.length_c   1.000
_cell.angle_alpha   90.00
_cell.angle_beta   90.00
_cell.angle_gamma   90.00
#
_symmetry.space_group_name_H-M   'P 1'
#
loop_
_entity.id
_entity.type
_entity.pdbx_description
1 polymer ?
#
loop_
_entity_poly.entity_id
_entity_poly.type
_entity_poly.pdbx_seq_one_letter_code
_entity_poly.pdbx_strand_id
1 'polypeptide(L)'
;MLNYVWSGLIIFSLIFALAVDSQELVENRFRNDTPMPVTVAFPEGYAPDARRQPVRIQIGPSQYKEFFGVDAAPAPSYEGTLLQTKSGRQLQFSTEGSLPEPLSTIRSFHESDDNPALRGTLAKVASLSPSTQRVETAVQFEPVHFRKLNAIAEAALNFAETAASLALGLIGILGLMLGLVKIGEEAGLVHALADTVQPLLSPLFPNVPDGHPALANVTLNLLANVFGLGNAATPLGIKAMEDLQDLNPDDETATDDMVMLLALNTSSVQLVPPSLLVAIMGLQINQLIFSITLATFFSTIAGILGALVLSKLPWFRATAPHRLADATDDD
;
A
#
# COMPACT_ATOMS: atom_id res chain seq x y z
N MET A 1 8.86 12.91 15.30
CA MET A 1 9.14 13.27 13.90
C MET A 1 8.20 12.60 12.91
N LEU A 2 7.96 11.28 13.01
CA LEU A 2 7.17 10.52 12.03
C LEU A 2 5.71 11.04 11.85
N ASN A 3 5.03 11.42 12.93
CA ASN A 3 3.66 11.93 12.87
C ASN A 3 3.53 13.21 12.01
N TYR A 4 4.52 14.11 12.06
CA TYR A 4 4.51 15.33 11.27
C TYR A 4 4.69 15.07 9.77
N VAL A 5 5.47 14.03 9.41
CA VAL A 5 5.63 13.62 8.02
C VAL A 5 4.31 13.08 7.47
N TRP A 6 3.64 12.20 8.21
CA TRP A 6 2.35 11.64 7.82
C TRP A 6 1.26 12.71 7.71
N SER A 7 1.14 13.58 8.72
CA SER A 7 0.21 14.70 8.66
C SER A 7 0.52 15.62 7.47
N GLY A 8 1.80 15.88 7.20
CA GLY A 8 2.23 16.67 6.03
C GLY A 8 1.78 16.04 4.71
N LEU A 9 1.97 14.74 4.54
CA LEU A 9 1.56 14.01 3.33
C LEU A 9 0.03 14.02 3.13
N ILE A 10 -0.74 13.82 4.20
CA ILE A 10 -2.21 13.86 4.16
C ILE A 10 -2.72 15.27 3.80
N ILE A 11 -2.17 16.30 4.45
CA ILE A 11 -2.56 17.69 4.16
C ILE A 11 -2.18 18.06 2.72
N PHE A 12 -0.98 17.69 2.28
CA PHE A 12 -0.52 17.94 0.92
C PHE A 12 -1.43 17.27 -0.12
N SER A 13 -1.82 16.00 0.10
CA SER A 13 -2.69 15.28 -0.83
C SER A 13 -4.08 15.92 -0.94
N LEU A 14 -4.66 16.36 0.18
CA LEU A 14 -5.95 17.07 0.20
C LEU A 14 -5.87 18.43 -0.50
N ILE A 15 -4.82 19.20 -0.24
CA ILE A 15 -4.59 20.49 -0.93
C ILE A 15 -4.41 20.27 -2.43
N PHE A 16 -3.62 19.27 -2.82
CA PHE A 16 -3.41 18.92 -4.22
C PHE A 16 -4.73 18.55 -4.92
N ALA A 17 -5.54 17.67 -4.31
CA ALA A 17 -6.83 17.30 -4.88
C ALA A 17 -7.78 18.48 -4.98
N LEU A 18 -7.87 19.31 -3.93
CA LEU A 18 -8.73 20.49 -3.94
C LEU A 18 -8.29 21.49 -5.03
N ALA A 19 -6.99 21.71 -5.20
CA ALA A 19 -6.46 22.59 -6.23
C ALA A 19 -6.80 22.09 -7.64
N VAL A 20 -6.57 20.79 -7.90
CA VAL A 20 -6.89 20.16 -9.19
C VAL A 20 -8.39 20.19 -9.46
N ASP A 21 -9.22 19.76 -8.50
CA ASP A 21 -10.68 19.74 -8.69
C ASP A 21 -11.24 21.16 -8.86
N SER A 22 -10.70 22.16 -8.14
CA SER A 22 -11.08 23.56 -8.31
C SER A 22 -10.72 24.08 -9.70
N GLN A 23 -9.53 23.72 -10.21
CA GLN A 23 -9.13 24.06 -11.56
C GLN A 23 -10.05 23.39 -12.60
N GLU A 24 -10.34 22.09 -12.45
CA GLU A 24 -11.23 21.34 -13.36
C GLU A 24 -12.65 21.94 -13.39
N LEU A 25 -13.15 22.42 -12.24
CA LEU A 25 -14.44 23.10 -12.13
C LEU A 25 -14.43 24.48 -12.79
N VAL A 26 -13.39 25.28 -12.58
CA VAL A 26 -13.26 26.62 -13.19
C VAL A 26 -13.10 26.52 -14.70
N GLU A 27 -12.34 25.57 -15.20
CA GLU A 27 -12.17 25.32 -16.65
C GLU A 27 -13.41 24.64 -17.27
N ASN A 28 -14.34 24.16 -16.44
CA ASN A 28 -15.49 23.35 -16.84
C ASN A 28 -15.08 22.23 -17.80
N ARG A 29 -14.02 21.49 -17.44
CA ARG A 29 -13.37 20.46 -18.26
C ARG A 29 -14.37 19.41 -18.78
N PHE A 30 -15.35 19.07 -17.96
CA PHE A 30 -16.36 18.04 -18.27
C PHE A 30 -17.64 18.61 -18.89
N ARG A 31 -17.73 19.94 -19.07
CA ARG A 31 -18.92 20.62 -19.61
C ARG A 31 -20.20 20.27 -18.84
N ASN A 32 -20.12 20.30 -17.51
CA ASN A 32 -21.14 19.81 -16.57
C ASN A 32 -22.55 20.41 -16.80
N ASP A 33 -22.64 21.63 -17.33
CA ASP A 33 -23.90 22.35 -17.55
C ASP A 33 -24.24 22.56 -19.03
N THR A 34 -23.45 21.97 -19.95
CA THR A 34 -23.64 22.17 -21.39
C THR A 34 -24.04 20.85 -22.07
N PRO A 35 -25.18 20.79 -22.76
CA PRO A 35 -25.57 19.58 -23.48
C PRO A 35 -24.63 19.35 -24.68
N MET A 36 -24.04 18.16 -24.77
CA MET A 36 -23.18 17.78 -25.89
C MET A 36 -24.05 17.41 -27.11
N PRO A 37 -23.86 18.04 -28.28
CA PRO A 37 -24.64 17.69 -29.46
C PRO A 37 -24.27 16.29 -29.96
N VAL A 38 -25.28 15.51 -30.33
CA VAL A 38 -25.15 14.16 -30.87
C VAL A 38 -26.22 13.90 -31.93
N THR A 39 -25.93 12.99 -32.85
CA THR A 39 -26.96 12.44 -33.74
C THR A 39 -27.35 11.05 -33.24
N VAL A 40 -28.65 10.85 -33.01
CA VAL A 40 -29.19 9.55 -32.61
C VAL A 40 -29.91 8.93 -33.80
N ALA A 41 -29.46 7.76 -34.22
CA ALA A 41 -30.08 6.98 -35.28
C ALA A 41 -30.89 5.81 -34.68
N PHE A 42 -32.08 5.58 -35.23
CA PHE A 42 -33.00 4.50 -34.86
C PHE A 42 -32.98 3.44 -35.98
N PRO A 43 -32.21 2.34 -35.83
CA PRO A 43 -32.06 1.35 -36.90
C PRO A 43 -33.38 0.71 -37.33
N GLU A 44 -34.30 0.53 -36.38
CA GLU A 44 -35.62 -0.08 -36.58
C GLU A 44 -36.76 0.97 -36.66
N GLY A 45 -36.40 2.27 -36.70
CA GLY A 45 -37.34 3.38 -36.56
C GLY A 45 -37.65 3.74 -35.11
N TYR A 46 -38.18 4.95 -34.90
CA TYR A 46 -38.49 5.44 -33.57
C TYR A 46 -39.79 4.84 -33.01
N ALA A 47 -39.70 4.16 -31.86
CA ALA A 47 -40.85 3.60 -31.16
C ALA A 47 -41.21 4.49 -29.94
N PRO A 48 -42.33 5.24 -29.95
CA PRO A 48 -42.67 6.21 -28.90
C PRO A 48 -43.07 5.59 -27.56
N ASP A 49 -43.63 4.37 -27.58
CA ASP A 49 -44.12 3.65 -26.38
C ASP A 49 -43.08 2.68 -25.80
N ALA A 50 -41.94 2.50 -26.48
CA ALA A 50 -40.90 1.57 -26.07
C ALA A 50 -40.08 2.16 -24.91
N ARG A 51 -40.13 1.50 -23.75
CA ARG A 51 -39.32 1.92 -22.58
C ARG A 51 -37.83 1.83 -22.80
N ARG A 52 -37.37 0.87 -23.60
CA ARG A 52 -35.97 0.68 -23.99
C ARG A 52 -35.96 0.38 -25.49
N GLN A 53 -35.18 1.11 -26.26
CA GLN A 53 -35.00 0.84 -27.68
C GLN A 53 -33.54 1.01 -28.09
N PRO A 54 -32.99 0.11 -28.93
CA PRO A 54 -31.62 0.21 -29.39
C PRO A 54 -31.43 1.43 -30.30
N VAL A 55 -30.30 2.12 -30.14
CA VAL A 55 -29.96 3.30 -30.93
C VAL A 55 -28.48 3.30 -31.28
N ARG A 56 -28.12 3.98 -32.37
CA ARG A 56 -26.74 4.32 -32.68
C ARG A 56 -26.47 5.79 -32.41
N ILE A 57 -25.42 6.06 -31.67
CA ILE A 57 -25.03 7.38 -31.22
C ILE A 57 -23.84 7.81 -32.06
N GLN A 58 -24.00 8.89 -32.81
CA GLN A 58 -22.95 9.43 -33.67
C GLN A 58 -22.47 10.76 -33.11
N ILE A 59 -21.16 10.87 -32.95
CA ILE A 59 -20.49 12.05 -32.42
C ILE A 59 -19.53 12.54 -33.49
N GLY A 60 -19.73 13.77 -33.96
CA GLY A 60 -18.84 14.37 -34.96
C GLY A 60 -17.46 14.67 -34.37
N PRO A 61 -16.34 14.26 -34.99
CA PRO A 61 -15.01 14.46 -34.42
C PRO A 61 -14.63 15.94 -34.26
N SER A 62 -14.97 16.79 -35.23
CA SER A 62 -14.72 18.24 -35.14
C SER A 62 -15.54 18.89 -34.01
N GLN A 63 -16.80 18.49 -33.89
CA GLN A 63 -17.70 18.97 -32.84
C GLN A 63 -17.23 18.52 -31.45
N TYR A 64 -16.75 17.28 -31.33
CA TYR A 64 -16.20 16.76 -30.08
C TYR A 64 -14.95 17.53 -29.64
N LYS A 65 -14.02 17.79 -30.57
CA LYS A 65 -12.81 18.57 -30.32
C LYS A 65 -13.14 20.00 -29.90
N GLU A 66 -14.08 20.65 -30.57
CA GLU A 66 -14.52 22.01 -30.21
C GLU A 66 -15.23 22.04 -28.85
N PHE A 67 -16.07 21.04 -28.57
CA PHE A 67 -16.82 20.95 -27.32
C PHE A 67 -15.91 20.75 -26.11
N PHE A 68 -15.03 19.75 -26.14
CA PHE A 68 -14.16 19.42 -24.99
C PHE A 68 -12.77 20.07 -25.03
N GLY A 69 -12.34 20.64 -26.17
CA GLY A 69 -11.00 21.19 -26.31
C GLY A 69 -9.89 20.13 -26.30
N VAL A 70 -10.20 18.88 -26.68
CA VAL A 70 -9.28 17.73 -26.63
C VAL A 70 -8.95 17.20 -28.03
N ASP A 71 -7.75 16.63 -28.19
CA ASP A 71 -7.35 15.98 -29.45
C ASP A 71 -7.88 14.54 -29.60
N ALA A 72 -8.50 13.98 -28.56
CA ALA A 72 -9.10 12.66 -28.61
C ALA A 72 -10.25 12.61 -29.63
N ALA A 73 -10.23 11.62 -30.52
CA ALA A 73 -11.25 11.45 -31.56
C ALA A 73 -12.26 10.37 -31.15
N PRO A 74 -13.58 10.66 -31.20
CA PRO A 74 -14.60 9.64 -31.00
C PRO A 74 -14.67 8.67 -32.19
N ALA A 75 -15.12 7.46 -31.92
CA ALA A 75 -15.51 6.50 -32.94
C ALA A 75 -16.69 7.06 -33.77
N PRO A 76 -16.84 6.65 -35.04
CA PRO A 76 -17.89 7.19 -35.91
C PRO A 76 -19.31 6.87 -35.44
N SER A 77 -19.47 5.81 -34.65
CA SER A 77 -20.74 5.39 -34.08
C SER A 77 -20.48 4.58 -32.80
N TYR A 78 -21.34 4.78 -31.81
CA TYR A 78 -21.43 3.96 -30.61
C TYR A 78 -22.79 3.28 -30.57
N GLU A 79 -22.81 2.02 -30.16
CA GLU A 79 -24.07 1.35 -29.85
C GLU A 79 -24.59 1.86 -28.50
N GLY A 80 -25.91 1.94 -28.35
CA GLY A 80 -26.54 2.42 -27.15
C GLY A 80 -28.00 2.04 -27.05
N THR A 81 -28.63 2.46 -25.97
CA THR A 81 -30.06 2.26 -25.71
C THR A 81 -30.68 3.59 -25.30
N LEU A 82 -31.78 3.95 -25.95
CA LEU A 82 -32.65 5.03 -25.51
C LEU A 82 -33.62 4.47 -24.46
N LEU A 83 -33.54 5.02 -23.25
CA LEU A 83 -34.41 4.70 -22.13
C LEU A 83 -35.45 5.79 -21.93
N GLN A 84 -36.72 5.40 -21.82
CA GLN A 84 -37.79 6.29 -21.43
C GLN A 84 -38.04 6.15 -19.93
N THR A 85 -37.66 7.18 -19.18
CA THR A 85 -37.82 7.26 -17.73
C THR A 85 -38.94 8.23 -17.37
N LYS A 86 -39.36 8.25 -16.09
CA LYS A 86 -40.37 9.22 -15.61
C LYS A 86 -39.87 10.67 -15.69
N SER A 87 -38.56 10.88 -15.60
CA SER A 87 -37.89 12.20 -15.64
C SER A 87 -37.52 12.66 -17.05
N GLY A 88 -37.74 11.83 -18.06
CA GLY A 88 -37.43 12.16 -19.45
C GLY A 88 -36.78 11.01 -20.21
N ARG A 89 -36.15 11.33 -21.34
CA ARG A 89 -35.43 10.35 -22.16
C ARG A 89 -33.96 10.36 -21.78
N GLN A 90 -33.41 9.20 -21.48
CA GLN A 90 -31.98 9.01 -21.20
C GLN A 90 -31.34 8.17 -22.30
N LEU A 91 -30.13 8.56 -22.67
CA LEU A 91 -29.29 7.82 -23.58
C LEU A 91 -28.26 7.04 -22.76
N GLN A 92 -28.21 5.73 -22.95
CA GLN A 92 -27.25 4.84 -22.32
C GLN A 92 -26.30 4.32 -23.40
N PHE A 93 -25.00 4.58 -23.26
CA PHE A 93 -23.99 4.03 -24.17
C PHE A 93 -23.75 2.56 -23.85
N SER A 94 -23.36 1.77 -24.85
CA SER A 94 -22.90 0.40 -24.61
C SER A 94 -21.67 0.40 -23.69
N THR A 95 -21.57 -0.62 -22.85
CA THR A 95 -20.38 -0.91 -22.04
C THR A 95 -19.28 -1.55 -22.87
N GLU A 96 -19.62 -2.10 -24.03
CA GLU A 96 -18.69 -2.68 -24.97
C GLU A 96 -17.99 -1.57 -25.77
N GLY A 97 -16.66 -1.50 -25.64
CA GLY A 97 -15.82 -0.53 -26.35
C GLY A 97 -15.25 0.57 -25.46
N SER A 98 -14.23 1.25 -25.99
CA SER A 98 -13.57 2.38 -25.33
C SER A 98 -14.23 3.71 -25.70
N LEU A 99 -14.38 4.58 -24.71
CA LEU A 99 -14.79 5.96 -24.90
C LEU A 99 -13.54 6.85 -24.86
N PRO A 100 -13.46 7.90 -25.69
CA PRO A 100 -12.40 8.90 -25.60
C PRO A 100 -12.52 9.72 -24.31
N GLU A 101 -11.41 10.30 -23.86
CA GLU A 101 -11.44 11.34 -22.83
C GLU A 101 -12.14 12.60 -23.36
N PRO A 102 -13.02 13.26 -22.59
CA PRO A 102 -13.31 13.00 -21.17
C PRO A 102 -14.51 12.06 -20.89
N LEU A 103 -15.14 11.46 -21.91
CA LEU A 103 -16.32 10.60 -21.73
C LEU A 103 -16.00 9.32 -20.93
N SER A 104 -14.80 8.78 -21.08
CA SER A 104 -14.29 7.68 -20.24
C SER A 104 -14.27 8.06 -18.76
N THR A 105 -13.74 9.23 -18.43
CA THR A 105 -13.70 9.74 -17.04
C THR A 105 -15.11 9.97 -16.48
N ILE A 106 -16.03 10.53 -17.28
CA ILE A 106 -17.43 10.74 -16.87
C ILE A 106 -18.11 9.39 -16.59
N ARG A 107 -17.86 8.37 -17.44
CA ARG A 107 -18.37 7.02 -17.21
C ARG A 107 -17.85 6.46 -15.89
N SER A 108 -16.53 6.46 -15.69
CA SER A 108 -15.92 5.88 -14.49
C SER A 108 -16.30 6.60 -13.19
N PHE A 109 -16.69 7.88 -13.28
CA PHE A 109 -17.11 8.64 -12.10
C PHE A 109 -18.53 8.28 -11.63
N HIS A 110 -19.40 7.87 -12.55
CA HIS A 110 -20.81 7.56 -12.27
C HIS A 110 -21.16 6.08 -12.38
N GLU A 111 -20.19 5.23 -12.72
CA GLU A 111 -20.41 3.79 -12.79
C GLU A 111 -20.68 3.21 -11.40
N SER A 112 -21.59 2.25 -11.36
CA SER A 112 -21.88 1.43 -10.18
C SER A 112 -22.08 -0.02 -10.60
N ASP A 113 -22.04 -0.94 -9.64
CA ASP A 113 -22.26 -2.37 -9.87
C ASP A 113 -23.58 -2.65 -10.64
N ASP A 114 -24.63 -1.87 -10.36
CA ASP A 114 -25.92 -1.99 -11.04
C ASP A 114 -25.95 -1.35 -12.43
N ASN A 115 -25.12 -0.33 -12.68
CA ASN A 115 -25.17 0.47 -13.91
C ASN A 115 -23.77 0.97 -14.33
N PRO A 116 -22.99 0.13 -15.05
CA PRO A 116 -21.64 0.49 -15.49
C PRO A 116 -21.57 1.38 -16.76
N ALA A 117 -22.73 1.74 -17.33
CA ALA A 117 -22.80 2.44 -18.60
C ALA A 117 -22.73 3.97 -18.44
N LEU A 118 -22.14 4.65 -19.43
CA LEU A 118 -22.26 6.11 -19.54
C LEU A 118 -23.72 6.47 -19.85
N ARG A 119 -24.29 7.37 -19.04
CA ARG A 119 -25.67 7.84 -19.18
C ARG A 119 -25.71 9.35 -19.33
N GLY A 120 -26.63 9.82 -20.15
CA GLY A 120 -26.94 11.24 -20.23
C GLY A 120 -28.42 11.46 -20.55
N THR A 121 -28.96 12.57 -20.06
CA THR A 121 -30.35 12.96 -20.33
C THR A 121 -30.39 13.71 -21.65
N LEU A 122 -31.32 13.35 -22.53
CA LEU A 122 -31.53 14.08 -23.78
C LEU A 122 -32.08 15.47 -23.48
N ALA A 123 -31.39 16.49 -23.99
CA ALA A 123 -31.92 17.85 -24.07
C ALA A 123 -33.17 17.87 -24.98
N LYS A 124 -33.94 18.98 -24.96
CA LYS A 124 -35.19 19.13 -25.71
C LYS A 124 -35.03 18.61 -27.15
N VAL A 125 -35.68 17.48 -27.43
CA VAL A 125 -35.71 16.86 -28.75
C VAL A 125 -36.83 17.52 -29.56
N ALA A 126 -36.58 17.84 -30.83
CA ALA A 126 -37.66 18.17 -31.77
C ALA A 126 -38.71 17.04 -31.79
N SER A 127 -39.93 17.32 -32.23
CA SER A 127 -41.02 16.33 -32.25
C SER A 127 -40.60 15.07 -33.01
N LEU A 128 -40.41 13.95 -32.32
CA LEU A 128 -40.12 12.66 -32.91
C LEU A 128 -41.42 12.05 -33.45
N SER A 129 -41.44 11.70 -34.73
CA SER A 129 -42.50 10.90 -35.35
C SER A 129 -42.05 9.43 -35.48
N PRO A 130 -42.99 8.46 -35.62
CA PRO A 130 -42.64 7.06 -35.88
C PRO A 130 -41.79 6.83 -37.15
N SER A 131 -41.82 7.78 -38.10
CA SER A 131 -40.98 7.77 -39.30
C SER A 131 -39.55 8.30 -39.08
N THR A 132 -39.21 8.73 -37.86
CA THR A 132 -37.89 9.31 -37.56
C THR A 132 -36.82 8.21 -37.57
N GLN A 133 -35.90 8.29 -38.53
CA GLN A 133 -34.73 7.40 -38.59
C GLN A 133 -33.50 8.00 -37.92
N ARG A 134 -33.36 9.33 -37.95
CA ARG A 134 -32.26 10.06 -37.32
C ARG A 134 -32.77 11.36 -36.72
N VAL A 135 -32.22 11.74 -35.58
CA VAL A 135 -32.50 13.03 -34.93
C VAL A 135 -31.21 13.65 -34.44
N GLU A 136 -31.04 14.94 -34.75
CA GLU A 136 -30.02 15.78 -34.12
C GLU A 136 -30.57 16.29 -32.80
N THR A 137 -29.81 16.07 -31.74
CA THR A 137 -30.20 16.39 -30.37
C THR A 137 -28.95 16.70 -29.56
N ALA A 138 -29.10 17.01 -28.28
CA ALA A 138 -27.98 17.07 -27.36
C ALA A 138 -28.21 16.18 -26.13
N VAL A 139 -27.12 15.78 -25.50
CA VAL A 139 -27.10 14.90 -24.33
C VAL A 139 -26.37 15.62 -23.21
N GLN A 140 -27.06 15.79 -22.08
CA GLN A 140 -26.50 16.31 -20.84
C GLN A 140 -26.03 15.14 -19.99
N PHE A 141 -24.73 15.04 -19.74
CA PHE A 141 -24.18 14.05 -18.82
C PHE A 141 -24.39 14.49 -17.36
N GLU A 142 -24.41 13.51 -16.46
CA GLU A 142 -24.40 13.82 -15.03
C GLU A 142 -23.09 14.53 -14.65
N PRO A 143 -23.16 15.57 -13.81
CA PRO A 143 -22.02 16.44 -13.61
C PRO A 143 -20.94 15.76 -12.75
N VAL A 144 -19.68 16.00 -13.10
CA VAL A 144 -18.52 15.47 -12.37
C VAL A 144 -17.96 16.58 -11.48
N HIS A 145 -17.94 16.33 -10.17
CA HIS A 145 -17.43 17.26 -9.16
C HIS A 145 -16.47 16.54 -8.21
N PHE A 146 -15.42 17.24 -7.77
CA PHE A 146 -14.53 16.79 -6.69
C PHE A 146 -13.96 15.37 -6.87
N ARG A 147 -13.62 15.01 -8.10
CA ARG A 147 -13.20 13.64 -8.45
C ARG A 147 -11.92 13.23 -7.72
N LYS A 148 -10.93 14.12 -7.65
CA LYS A 148 -9.67 13.82 -6.96
C LYS A 148 -9.88 13.72 -5.45
N LEU A 149 -10.70 14.59 -4.86
CA LEU A 149 -11.04 14.49 -3.44
C LEU A 149 -11.75 13.19 -3.10
N ASN A 150 -12.72 12.78 -3.92
CA ASN A 150 -13.41 11.50 -3.75
C ASN A 150 -12.43 10.32 -3.81
N ALA A 151 -11.53 10.31 -4.80
CA ALA A 151 -10.54 9.24 -4.94
C ALA A 151 -9.56 9.15 -3.74
N ILE A 152 -9.16 10.30 -3.18
CA ILE A 152 -8.31 10.31 -1.98
C ILE A 152 -9.08 9.83 -0.74
N ALA A 153 -10.32 10.27 -0.58
CA ALA A 153 -11.16 9.85 0.54
C ALA A 153 -11.42 8.34 0.51
N GLU A 154 -11.76 7.80 -0.66
CA GLU A 154 -11.96 6.37 -0.87
C GLU A 154 -10.68 5.57 -0.58
N ALA A 155 -9.54 6.01 -1.11
CA ALA A 155 -8.25 5.39 -0.82
C ALA A 155 -7.95 5.37 0.69
N ALA A 156 -8.26 6.46 1.42
CA ALA A 156 -8.05 6.52 2.86
C ALA A 156 -8.94 5.51 3.62
N LEU A 157 -10.21 5.37 3.24
CA LEU A 157 -11.13 4.39 3.83
C LEU A 157 -10.68 2.95 3.55
N ASN A 158 -10.31 2.64 2.30
CA ASN A 158 -9.83 1.32 1.90
C ASN A 158 -8.55 0.91 2.66
N PHE A 159 -7.63 1.87 2.87
CA PHE A 159 -6.43 1.62 3.67
C PHE A 159 -6.74 1.45 5.16
N ALA A 160 -7.72 2.15 5.70
CA ALA A 160 -8.16 1.95 7.09
C ALA A 160 -8.73 0.54 7.30
N GLU A 161 -9.54 0.04 6.36
CA GLU A 161 -10.06 -1.34 6.39
C GLU A 161 -8.92 -2.37 6.28
N THR A 162 -7.98 -2.14 5.37
CA THR A 162 -6.78 -2.99 5.21
C THR A 162 -5.98 -3.06 6.51
N ALA A 163 -5.73 -1.90 7.14
CA ALA A 163 -5.00 -1.81 8.40
C ALA A 163 -5.72 -2.53 9.54
N ALA A 164 -7.04 -2.36 9.67
CA ALA A 164 -7.84 -3.05 10.68
C ALA A 164 -7.83 -4.58 10.48
N SER A 165 -7.99 -5.03 9.24
CA SER A 165 -7.96 -6.46 8.89
C SER A 165 -6.61 -7.09 9.21
N LEU A 166 -5.52 -6.39 8.86
CA LEU A 166 -4.16 -6.83 9.18
C LEU A 166 -3.93 -6.87 10.70
N ALA A 167 -4.35 -5.84 11.43
CA ALA A 167 -4.19 -5.78 12.88
C ALA A 167 -4.90 -6.96 13.58
N LEU A 168 -6.14 -7.28 13.17
CA LEU A 168 -6.88 -8.43 13.70
C LEU A 168 -6.19 -9.76 13.39
N GLY A 169 -5.70 -9.94 12.16
CA GLY A 169 -4.94 -11.14 11.78
C GLY A 169 -3.65 -11.30 12.59
N LEU A 170 -2.92 -10.19 12.80
CA LEU A 170 -1.70 -10.16 13.61
C LEU A 170 -1.98 -10.49 15.08
N ILE A 171 -3.03 -9.96 15.70
CA ILE A 171 -3.36 -10.28 17.11
C ILE A 171 -3.48 -11.80 17.33
N GLY A 172 -4.17 -12.51 16.43
CA GLY A 172 -4.36 -13.96 16.54
C GLY A 172 -3.06 -14.75 16.44
N ILE A 173 -2.27 -14.52 15.38
CA ILE A 173 -1.01 -15.25 15.17
C ILE A 173 0.04 -14.91 16.24
N LEU A 174 0.11 -13.65 16.68
CA LEU A 174 1.06 -13.25 17.71
C LEU A 174 0.67 -13.80 19.08
N GLY A 175 -0.60 -13.79 19.45
CA GLY A 175 -1.07 -14.43 20.68
C GLY A 175 -0.71 -15.91 20.72
N LEU A 176 -0.92 -16.64 19.62
CA LEU A 176 -0.56 -18.07 19.50
C LEU A 176 0.96 -18.28 19.65
N MET A 177 1.73 -17.53 18.88
CA MET A 177 3.19 -17.66 18.82
C MET A 177 3.86 -17.28 20.15
N LEU A 178 3.45 -16.17 20.77
CA LEU A 178 3.94 -15.76 22.10
C LEU A 178 3.56 -16.77 23.18
N GLY A 179 2.34 -17.32 23.13
CA GLY A 179 1.92 -18.39 24.04
C GLY A 179 2.80 -19.63 23.93
N LEU A 180 3.13 -20.06 22.71
CA LEU A 180 4.03 -21.20 22.47
C LEU A 180 5.44 -20.95 23.01
N VAL A 181 5.97 -19.73 22.83
CA VAL A 181 7.27 -19.33 23.39
C VAL A 181 7.25 -19.39 24.91
N LYS A 182 6.21 -18.86 25.54
CA LYS A 182 6.09 -18.86 27.00
C LYS A 182 6.04 -20.29 27.56
N ILE A 183 5.32 -21.19 26.89
CA ILE A 183 5.32 -22.62 27.23
C ILE A 183 6.74 -23.21 27.09
N GLY A 184 7.46 -22.88 26.00
CA GLY A 184 8.84 -23.34 25.79
C GLY A 184 9.83 -22.81 26.83
N GLU A 185 9.64 -21.58 27.30
CA GLU A 185 10.42 -20.95 28.37
C GLU A 185 10.19 -21.66 29.70
N GLU A 186 8.92 -21.86 30.08
CA GLU A 186 8.53 -22.58 31.31
C GLU A 186 8.96 -24.05 31.29
N ALA A 187 9.02 -24.68 30.11
CA ALA A 187 9.53 -26.03 29.92
C ALA A 187 11.08 -26.12 29.96
N GLY A 188 11.79 -24.99 30.06
CA GLY A 188 13.26 -24.95 30.06
C GLY A 188 13.90 -25.19 28.68
N LEU A 189 13.11 -25.37 27.62
CA LEU A 189 13.60 -25.63 26.26
C LEU A 189 14.40 -24.45 25.72
N VAL A 190 13.96 -23.24 26.04
CA VAL A 190 14.59 -22.00 25.61
C VAL A 190 15.99 -21.85 26.24
N HIS A 191 16.13 -22.18 27.53
CA HIS A 191 17.42 -22.15 28.23
C HIS A 191 18.38 -23.21 27.67
N ALA A 192 17.90 -24.43 27.45
CA ALA A 192 18.71 -25.50 26.84
C ALA A 192 19.20 -25.15 25.42
N LEU A 193 18.34 -24.48 24.63
CA LEU A 193 18.72 -24.00 23.30
C LEU A 193 19.73 -22.85 23.39
N ALA A 194 19.54 -21.94 24.35
CA ALA A 194 20.48 -20.85 24.60
C ALA A 194 21.87 -21.39 24.94
N ASP A 195 21.99 -22.35 25.87
CA ASP A 195 23.26 -22.97 26.24
C ASP A 195 23.96 -23.66 25.04
N THR A 196 23.16 -24.20 24.12
CA THR A 196 23.68 -24.87 22.91
C THR A 196 24.22 -23.86 21.89
N VAL A 197 23.58 -22.70 21.77
CA VAL A 197 23.92 -21.67 20.77
C VAL A 197 24.93 -20.65 21.31
N GLN A 198 25.00 -20.47 22.63
CA GLN A 198 25.93 -19.59 23.31
C GLN A 198 27.40 -19.75 22.86
N PRO A 199 27.99 -20.95 22.70
CA PRO A 199 29.38 -21.08 22.25
C PRO A 199 29.61 -20.62 20.81
N LEU A 200 28.56 -20.55 19.98
CA LEU A 200 28.64 -20.00 18.64
C LEU A 200 28.58 -18.46 18.65
N LEU A 201 27.84 -17.88 19.61
CA LEU A 201 27.64 -16.44 19.73
C LEU A 201 28.70 -15.75 20.58
N SER A 202 29.25 -16.40 21.60
CA SER A 202 30.24 -15.78 22.50
C SER A 202 31.44 -15.14 21.79
N PRO A 203 31.98 -15.68 20.68
CA PRO A 203 33.09 -15.02 19.98
C PRO A 203 32.71 -13.69 19.31
N LEU A 204 31.40 -13.43 19.13
CA LEU A 204 30.89 -12.18 18.55
C LEU A 204 30.72 -11.07 19.60
N PHE A 205 30.75 -11.42 20.89
CA PHE A 205 30.53 -10.51 22.02
C PHE A 205 31.70 -10.59 23.03
N PRO A 206 32.94 -10.25 22.61
CA PRO A 206 34.14 -10.49 23.40
C PRO A 206 34.23 -9.70 24.71
N ASN A 207 33.49 -8.59 24.88
CA ASN A 207 33.55 -7.79 26.11
C ASN A 207 32.47 -8.19 27.13
N VAL A 208 31.66 -9.21 26.84
CA VAL A 208 30.64 -9.73 27.76
C VAL A 208 31.26 -10.83 28.64
N PRO A 209 31.33 -10.65 29.98
CA PRO A 209 31.90 -11.67 30.87
C PRO A 209 31.13 -12.99 30.86
N ASP A 210 31.84 -14.09 31.12
CA ASP A 210 31.23 -15.41 31.28
C ASP A 210 30.18 -15.40 32.41
N GLY A 211 28.96 -15.85 32.09
CA GLY A 211 27.85 -15.88 33.03
C GLY A 211 27.08 -14.56 33.19
N HIS A 212 27.43 -13.50 32.46
CA HIS A 212 26.66 -12.26 32.43
C HIS A 212 25.30 -12.46 31.69
N PRO A 213 24.18 -11.92 32.20
CA PRO A 213 22.85 -12.10 31.59
C PRO A 213 22.73 -11.54 30.16
N ALA A 214 23.58 -10.58 29.77
CA ALA A 214 23.57 -9.98 28.44
C ALA A 214 23.61 -11.05 27.32
N LEU A 215 24.51 -12.03 27.41
CA LEU A 215 24.67 -13.04 26.36
C LEU A 215 23.45 -13.97 26.27
N ALA A 216 22.81 -14.26 27.41
CA ALA A 216 21.55 -15.01 27.44
C ALA A 216 20.43 -14.21 26.74
N ASN A 217 20.25 -12.93 27.08
CA ASN A 217 19.22 -12.07 26.48
C ASN A 217 19.45 -11.82 24.98
N VAL A 218 20.70 -11.66 24.54
CA VAL A 218 21.09 -11.64 23.12
C VAL A 218 20.65 -12.94 22.44
N THR A 219 20.97 -14.09 23.04
CA THR A 219 20.63 -15.39 22.46
C THR A 219 19.12 -15.58 22.34
N LEU A 220 18.36 -15.19 23.37
CA LEU A 220 16.90 -15.23 23.37
C LEU A 220 16.29 -14.35 22.27
N ASN A 221 16.79 -13.13 22.11
CA ASN A 221 16.37 -12.21 21.06
C ASN A 221 16.62 -12.79 19.65
N LEU A 222 17.81 -13.37 19.40
CA LEU A 222 18.12 -13.99 18.11
C LEU A 222 17.26 -15.22 17.84
N LEU A 223 17.04 -16.07 18.84
CA LEU A 223 16.16 -17.23 18.71
C LEU A 223 14.72 -16.81 18.38
N ALA A 224 14.21 -15.75 19.01
CA ALA A 224 12.89 -15.21 18.68
C ALA A 224 12.81 -14.79 17.19
N ASN A 225 13.87 -14.16 16.65
CA ASN A 225 13.93 -13.82 15.23
C ASN A 225 14.01 -15.06 14.32
N VAL A 226 14.82 -16.07 14.68
CA VAL A 226 14.99 -17.32 13.91
C VAL A 226 13.68 -18.09 13.77
N PHE A 227 12.87 -18.13 14.83
CA PHE A 227 11.56 -18.80 14.82
C PHE A 227 10.41 -17.94 14.28
N GLY A 228 10.69 -16.78 13.69
CA GLY A 228 9.65 -15.92 13.09
C GLY A 228 8.78 -15.17 14.10
N LEU A 229 9.23 -15.12 15.35
CA LEU A 229 8.58 -14.49 16.51
C LEU A 229 9.05 -13.03 16.67
N GLY A 230 9.28 -12.32 15.57
CA GLY A 230 9.91 -10.99 15.59
C GLY A 230 9.24 -9.97 16.53
N ASN A 231 7.94 -10.08 16.77
CA ASN A 231 7.23 -9.21 17.72
C ASN A 231 7.57 -9.49 19.20
N ALA A 232 8.05 -10.70 19.52
CA ALA A 232 8.64 -11.04 20.82
C ALA A 232 10.12 -10.65 20.89
N ALA A 233 10.79 -10.60 19.74
CA ALA A 233 12.23 -10.31 19.66
C ALA A 233 12.53 -8.88 20.10
N THR A 234 11.70 -7.90 19.76
CA THR A 234 11.93 -6.48 20.10
C THR A 234 12.09 -6.22 21.60
N PRO A 235 11.18 -6.64 22.50
CA PRO A 235 11.38 -6.42 23.94
C PRO A 235 12.60 -7.17 24.50
N LEU A 236 12.91 -8.37 23.99
CA LEU A 236 14.12 -9.11 24.36
C LEU A 236 15.39 -8.39 23.86
N GLY A 237 15.33 -7.77 22.69
CA GLY A 237 16.42 -7.01 22.09
C GLY A 237 16.69 -5.71 22.84
N ILE A 238 15.64 -5.02 23.29
CA ILE A 238 15.78 -3.85 24.19
C ILE A 238 16.45 -4.29 25.48
N LYS A 239 16.00 -5.41 26.10
CA LYS A 239 16.62 -5.89 27.33
C LYS A 239 18.08 -6.29 27.15
N ALA A 240 18.42 -6.94 26.03
CA ALA A 240 19.79 -7.25 25.67
C ALA A 240 20.65 -6.00 25.46
N MET A 241 20.09 -4.95 24.84
CA MET A 241 20.78 -3.65 24.70
C MET A 241 21.01 -2.97 26.05
N GLU A 242 20.04 -3.01 26.96
CA GLU A 242 20.21 -2.50 28.34
C GLU A 242 21.35 -3.23 29.06
N ASP A 243 21.39 -4.56 28.98
CA ASP A 243 22.45 -5.34 29.65
C ASP A 243 23.83 -5.15 29.00
N LEU A 244 23.91 -4.84 27.71
CA LEU A 244 25.15 -4.44 27.05
C LEU A 244 25.55 -3.00 27.41
N GLN A 245 24.57 -2.12 27.62
CA GLN A 245 24.80 -0.75 28.07
C GLN A 245 25.36 -0.71 29.50
N ASP A 246 24.92 -1.61 30.38
CA ASP A 246 25.48 -1.73 31.75
C ASP A 246 26.99 -2.07 31.75
N LEU A 247 27.48 -2.69 30.67
CA LEU A 247 28.89 -3.00 30.46
C LEU A 247 29.64 -1.91 29.69
N ASN A 248 28.94 -0.89 29.20
CA ASN A 248 29.50 0.15 28.35
C ASN A 248 30.25 1.20 29.20
N PRO A 249 31.54 1.47 28.92
CA PRO A 249 32.27 2.53 29.61
C PRO A 249 31.84 3.97 29.25
N ASP A 250 31.10 4.16 28.16
CA ASP A 250 30.63 5.47 27.69
C ASP A 250 29.14 5.44 27.33
N ASP A 251 28.32 6.13 28.13
CA ASP A 251 26.87 6.17 27.94
C ASP A 251 26.40 6.82 26.64
N GLU A 252 27.21 7.68 26.03
CA GLU A 252 26.85 8.43 24.83
C GLU A 252 27.31 7.72 23.53
N THR A 253 28.16 6.69 23.64
CA THR A 253 28.77 6.00 22.49
C THR A 253 28.51 4.51 22.53
N ALA A 254 27.93 3.96 21.45
CA ALA A 254 27.65 2.52 21.36
C ALA A 254 28.94 1.69 21.25
N THR A 255 28.98 0.54 21.94
CA THR A 255 30.09 -0.42 21.86
C THR A 255 30.02 -1.30 20.60
N ASP A 256 31.14 -1.93 20.24
CA ASP A 256 31.19 -2.91 19.14
C ASP A 256 30.19 -4.06 19.35
N ASP A 257 29.94 -4.46 20.59
CA ASP A 257 29.00 -5.52 20.97
C ASP A 257 27.54 -5.08 20.74
N MET A 258 27.19 -3.84 21.07
CA MET A 258 25.88 -3.26 20.77
C MET A 258 25.64 -3.14 19.27
N VAL A 259 26.67 -2.72 18.51
CA VAL A 259 26.61 -2.65 17.04
C VAL A 259 26.44 -4.05 16.44
N MET A 260 27.13 -5.06 16.98
CA MET A 260 26.97 -6.45 16.56
C MET A 260 25.54 -6.96 16.79
N LEU A 261 24.96 -6.71 17.98
CA LEU A 261 23.57 -7.07 18.27
C LEU A 261 22.60 -6.42 17.28
N LEU A 262 22.82 -5.14 16.95
CA LEU A 262 21.99 -4.42 15.99
C LEU A 262 22.14 -5.00 14.56
N ALA A 263 23.36 -5.34 14.14
CA ALA A 263 23.62 -5.97 12.85
C ALA A 263 22.89 -7.31 12.75
N LEU A 264 23.00 -8.15 13.78
CA LEU A 264 22.32 -9.46 13.84
C LEU A 264 20.80 -9.34 13.84
N ASN A 265 20.22 -8.37 14.55
CA ASN A 265 18.78 -8.12 14.53
C ASN A 265 18.29 -7.61 13.18
N THR A 266 19.09 -6.76 12.51
CA THR A 266 18.74 -6.21 11.19
C THR A 266 18.82 -7.28 10.10
N SER A 267 19.81 -8.17 10.18
CA SER A 267 20.04 -9.21 9.19
C SER A 267 19.23 -10.49 9.42
N SER A 268 18.87 -10.76 10.69
CA SER A 268 18.03 -11.84 11.23
C SER A 268 17.89 -13.08 10.35
N VAL A 269 18.73 -14.10 10.59
CA VAL A 269 18.52 -15.45 10.01
C VAL A 269 17.13 -15.94 10.40
N GLN A 270 16.34 -16.40 9.43
CA GLN A 270 14.96 -16.77 9.65
C GLN A 270 14.71 -18.18 9.12
N LEU A 271 14.44 -19.11 10.04
CA LEU A 271 14.16 -20.52 9.71
C LEU A 271 12.66 -20.74 9.48
N VAL A 272 11.83 -19.97 10.18
CA VAL A 272 10.37 -19.94 10.00
C VAL A 272 9.99 -18.60 9.39
N PRO A 273 9.11 -18.56 8.37
CA PRO A 273 8.69 -17.30 7.77
C PRO A 273 8.12 -16.32 8.81
N PRO A 274 8.33 -15.00 8.62
CA PRO A 274 7.70 -13.97 9.43
C PRO A 274 6.20 -14.22 9.63
N SER A 275 5.74 -14.15 10.87
CA SER A 275 4.31 -14.27 11.22
C SER A 275 3.40 -13.35 10.40
N LEU A 276 3.88 -12.16 10.01
CA LEU A 276 3.17 -11.24 9.11
C LEU A 276 3.00 -11.81 7.69
N LEU A 277 4.02 -12.46 7.13
CA LEU A 277 3.90 -13.12 5.83
C LEU A 277 2.96 -14.32 5.89
N VAL A 278 2.98 -15.08 6.99
CA VAL A 278 2.00 -16.15 7.23
C VAL A 278 0.59 -15.58 7.28
N ALA A 279 0.38 -14.45 7.95
CA ALA A 279 -0.92 -13.78 8.05
C ALA A 279 -1.45 -13.29 6.70
N ILE A 280 -0.57 -12.82 5.80
CA ILE A 280 -0.96 -12.28 4.48
C ILE A 280 -1.09 -13.38 3.42
N MET A 281 -0.18 -14.37 3.43
CA MET A 281 -0.04 -15.37 2.35
C MET A 281 -0.60 -16.75 2.69
N GLY A 282 -0.92 -17.01 3.97
CA GLY A 282 -1.34 -18.34 4.43
C GLY A 282 -0.31 -19.42 4.10
N LEU A 283 -0.78 -20.59 3.66
CA LEU A 283 0.08 -21.75 3.36
C LEU A 283 1.01 -21.58 2.14
N GLN A 284 0.76 -20.57 1.28
CA GLN A 284 1.62 -20.32 0.12
C GLN A 284 3.05 -19.94 0.52
N ILE A 285 3.23 -19.41 1.74
CA ILE A 285 4.52 -19.05 2.30
C ILE A 285 5.51 -20.22 2.36
N ASN A 286 5.03 -21.47 2.41
CA ASN A 286 5.88 -22.65 2.47
C ASN A 286 6.84 -22.76 1.27
N GLN A 287 6.43 -22.24 0.11
CA GLN A 287 7.28 -22.21 -1.10
C GLN A 287 8.46 -21.24 -0.97
N LEU A 288 8.35 -20.25 -0.07
CA LEU A 288 9.34 -19.20 0.12
C LEU A 288 10.31 -19.49 1.27
N ILE A 289 10.05 -20.50 2.11
CA ILE A 289 10.89 -20.84 3.27
C ILE A 289 12.37 -20.93 2.87
N PHE A 290 12.68 -21.74 1.85
CA PHE A 290 14.06 -21.94 1.41
C PHE A 290 14.74 -20.64 0.97
N SER A 291 14.04 -19.83 0.17
CA SER A 291 14.55 -18.54 -0.31
C SER A 291 14.75 -17.54 0.83
N ILE A 292 13.83 -17.49 1.80
CA ILE A 292 13.91 -16.62 2.97
C ILE A 292 15.10 -17.04 3.85
N THR A 293 15.23 -18.32 4.17
CA THR A 293 16.34 -18.82 4.98
C THR A 293 17.69 -18.56 4.30
N LEU A 294 17.79 -18.79 2.99
CA LEU A 294 19.02 -18.56 2.25
C LEU A 294 19.40 -17.07 2.21
N ALA A 295 18.44 -16.20 1.89
CA ALA A 295 18.67 -14.75 1.83
C ALA A 295 19.06 -14.17 3.20
N THR A 296 18.35 -14.58 4.25
CA THR A 296 18.62 -14.10 5.62
C THR A 296 19.93 -14.67 6.20
N PHE A 297 20.31 -15.88 5.83
CA PHE A 297 21.61 -16.47 6.16
C PHE A 297 22.77 -15.65 5.58
N PHE A 298 22.74 -15.36 4.27
CA PHE A 298 23.78 -14.54 3.65
C PHE A 298 23.76 -13.09 4.13
N SER A 299 22.58 -12.52 4.36
CA SER A 299 22.42 -11.21 4.98
C SER A 299 23.10 -11.15 6.35
N THR A 300 22.95 -12.20 7.15
CA THR A 300 23.56 -12.25 8.49
C THR A 300 25.07 -12.40 8.45
N ILE A 301 25.60 -13.21 7.53
CA ILE A 301 27.05 -13.27 7.31
C ILE A 301 27.58 -11.89 6.90
N ALA A 302 26.90 -11.21 5.97
CA ALA A 302 27.29 -9.88 5.55
C ALA A 302 27.23 -8.85 6.70
N GLY A 303 26.22 -8.92 7.55
CA GLY A 303 26.07 -8.08 8.74
C GLY A 303 27.20 -8.28 9.75
N ILE A 304 27.50 -9.54 10.11
CA ILE A 304 28.60 -9.89 11.02
C ILE A 304 29.94 -9.42 10.44
N LEU A 305 30.23 -9.75 9.18
CA LEU A 305 31.48 -9.35 8.54
C LEU A 305 31.59 -7.83 8.44
N GLY A 306 30.49 -7.13 8.13
CA GLY A 306 30.45 -5.68 8.11
C GLY A 306 30.79 -5.07 9.46
N ALA A 307 30.14 -5.52 10.53
CA ALA A 307 30.42 -5.07 11.90
C ALA A 307 31.89 -5.32 12.29
N LEU A 308 32.42 -6.52 12.04
CA LEU A 308 33.81 -6.88 12.37
C LEU A 308 34.86 -6.14 11.55
N VAL A 309 34.58 -5.84 10.27
CA VAL A 309 35.49 -5.09 9.41
C VAL A 309 35.50 -3.63 9.82
N LEU A 310 34.32 -3.04 10.03
CA LEU A 310 34.18 -1.64 10.43
C LEU A 310 34.82 -1.39 11.81
N SER A 311 34.61 -2.28 12.80
CA SER A 311 35.23 -2.15 14.13
C SER A 311 36.77 -2.23 14.11
N LYS A 312 37.37 -2.72 13.01
CA LYS A 312 38.82 -2.78 12.82
C LYS A 312 39.41 -1.57 12.10
N LEU A 313 38.60 -0.72 11.46
CA LEU A 313 39.09 0.45 10.75
C LEU A 313 39.59 1.53 11.73
N PRO A 314 40.65 2.29 11.39
CA PRO A 314 41.24 3.27 12.30
C PRO A 314 40.28 4.32 12.85
N TRP A 315 39.32 4.76 12.02
CA TRP A 315 38.32 5.75 12.42
C TRP A 315 37.45 5.22 13.55
N PHE A 316 36.82 4.06 13.37
CA PHE A 316 35.92 3.48 14.38
C PHE A 316 36.68 2.97 15.60
N ARG A 317 37.90 2.45 15.41
CA ARG A 317 38.76 2.05 16.54
C ARG A 317 39.14 3.21 17.45
N ALA A 318 39.29 4.42 16.91
CA ALA A 318 39.66 5.59 17.69
C ALA A 318 38.55 6.07 18.64
N THR A 319 37.30 5.67 18.41
CA THR A 319 36.13 6.05 19.21
C THR A 319 35.50 4.88 19.96
N ALA A 320 36.17 3.71 20.02
CA ALA A 320 35.61 2.51 20.62
C ALA A 320 35.66 2.59 22.16
N PRO A 321 34.52 2.58 22.89
CA PRO A 321 34.48 2.83 24.33
C PRO A 321 35.39 1.92 25.16
N HIS A 322 35.30 0.61 24.96
CA HIS A 322 36.14 -0.36 25.69
C HIS A 322 37.65 -0.15 25.47
N ARG A 323 38.07 0.21 24.26
CA ARG A 323 39.50 0.46 23.98
C ARG A 323 40.01 1.73 24.64
N LEU A 324 39.16 2.76 24.72
CA LEU A 324 39.52 4.03 25.36
C LEU A 324 39.62 3.86 26.87
N ALA A 325 38.73 3.07 27.47
CA ALA A 325 38.77 2.73 28.89
C ALA A 325 40.03 1.89 29.24
N ASP A 326 40.34 0.86 28.46
CA ASP A 326 41.54 0.04 28.67
C ASP A 326 42.84 0.87 28.58
N ALA A 327 42.88 1.88 27.70
CA ALA A 327 44.04 2.76 27.55
C ALA A 327 44.22 3.74 28.73
N THR A 328 43.16 4.04 29.48
CA THR A 328 43.21 4.92 30.66
C THR A 328 43.57 4.21 31.95
N ASP A 329 43.37 2.89 32.03
CA ASP A 329 43.73 2.08 33.21
C ASP A 329 45.22 1.68 33.23
N ASP A 330 45.94 1.83 32.10
CA ASP A 330 47.37 1.51 31.94
C ASP A 330 48.33 2.71 32.21
N ASP A 331 47.81 3.92 32.47
CA ASP A 331 48.55 5.17 32.79
C ASP A 331 48.50 5.53 34.30
#